data_AF-A0A8T5EHG2-F1
#
_entry.id   AF-A0A8T5EHG2-F1
#
_cell.length_a   1.000
_cell.length_b   1.000
_cell.length_c   1.000
_cell.angle_alpha   90.00
_cell.angle_beta   90.00
_cell.angle_gamma   90.00
#
_symmetry.space_group_name_H-M   'P 1'
#
loop_
_entity.id
_entity.type
_entity.pdbx_description
1 polymer ?
#
loop_
_entity_poly.entity_id
_entity_poly.type
_entity_poly.pdbx_seq_one_letter_code
_entity_poly.pdbx_strand_id
1 'polypeptide(L)'
;MIGLPTDALPYVRGIQLVISGYSGYTKDKRRETDLAVRHEIIRAAGRAQVHLENVHDQSYRDGNVDITRSCKQAMEEIDQFRNELDKAETGHDHPFFSTHKSISKSDLKKLIKHDHDVIEMVTKSVNIANSCEHAHSAGSEKVDVIKFARQCQQMITSCRGFFNARSSILKGMKRT
;
A
#
# COMPACT_ATOMS: atom_id res chain seq x y z
N MET A 1 10.08 -18.51 -23.20
CA MET A 1 9.31 -17.40 -22.60
C MET A 1 8.69 -17.92 -21.29
N ILE A 2 9.07 -17.38 -20.13
CA ILE A 2 8.44 -17.80 -18.86
C ILE A 2 7.10 -17.06 -18.79
N GLY A 3 6.02 -17.76 -19.15
CA GLY A 3 4.65 -17.26 -19.00
C GLY A 3 4.26 -17.10 -17.53
N LEU A 4 3.30 -16.22 -17.27
CA LEU A 4 2.75 -15.96 -15.95
C LEU A 4 2.21 -17.26 -15.32
N PRO A 5 2.45 -17.53 -14.03
CA PRO A 5 1.87 -18.70 -13.38
C PRO A 5 0.33 -18.64 -13.45
N THR A 6 -0.32 -19.71 -13.91
CA THR A 6 -1.79 -19.75 -14.10
C THR A 6 -2.55 -19.56 -12.79
N ASP A 7 -1.97 -20.03 -11.69
CA ASP A 7 -2.45 -19.86 -10.32
C ASP A 7 -2.19 -18.46 -9.73
N ALA A 8 -1.44 -17.59 -10.44
CA ALA A 8 -1.32 -16.17 -10.11
C ALA A 8 -2.38 -15.29 -10.80
N LEU A 9 -3.13 -15.84 -11.77
CA LEU A 9 -4.10 -15.08 -12.57
C LEU A 9 -5.16 -14.33 -11.75
N PRO A 10 -5.73 -14.90 -10.66
CA PRO A 10 -6.70 -14.16 -9.84
C PRO A 10 -6.10 -12.88 -9.26
N TYR A 11 -4.87 -12.96 -8.73
CA TYR A 11 -4.17 -11.81 -8.15
C TYR A 11 -3.81 -10.77 -9.22
N VAL A 12 -3.35 -11.23 -10.40
CA VAL A 12 -3.09 -10.32 -11.53
C VAL A 12 -4.33 -9.56 -11.93
N ARG A 13 -5.48 -10.25 -12.06
CA ARG A 13 -6.76 -9.61 -12.38
C ARG A 13 -7.18 -8.62 -11.30
N GLY A 14 -7.02 -8.97 -10.02
CA GLY A 14 -7.29 -8.07 -8.90
C GLY A 14 -6.47 -6.78 -8.98
N ILE A 15 -5.17 -6.88 -9.27
CA ILE A 15 -4.32 -5.70 -9.46
C ILE A 15 -4.71 -4.91 -10.71
N GLN A 16 -5.08 -5.58 -11.81
CA GLN A 16 -5.51 -4.91 -13.05
C GLN A 16 -6.80 -4.09 -12.89
N LEU A 17 -7.64 -4.36 -11.89
CA LEU A 17 -8.82 -3.54 -11.59
C LEU A 17 -8.44 -2.14 -11.08
N VAL A 18 -7.25 -2.00 -10.48
CA VAL A 18 -6.77 -0.73 -9.90
C VAL A 18 -5.59 -0.12 -10.65
N ILE A 19 -4.78 -0.94 -11.33
CA ILE A 19 -3.63 -0.51 -12.12
C ILE A 19 -3.82 -0.93 -13.58
N SER A 20 -4.24 0.02 -14.41
CA SER A 20 -4.32 -0.19 -15.86
C SER A 20 -2.94 -0.50 -16.43
N GLY A 21 -2.86 -1.54 -17.27
CA GLY A 21 -1.60 -1.95 -17.89
C GLY A 21 -0.69 -2.83 -17.02
N TYR A 22 -1.11 -3.22 -15.81
CA TYR A 22 -0.34 -4.16 -14.98
C TYR A 22 -0.08 -5.48 -15.74
N SER A 23 1.21 -5.79 -15.94
CA SER A 23 1.63 -6.92 -16.78
C SER A 23 2.09 -8.15 -15.98
N GLY A 24 2.00 -8.11 -14.64
CA GLY A 24 2.42 -9.23 -13.80
C GLY A 24 3.92 -9.54 -13.93
N TYR A 25 4.75 -8.50 -14.01
CA TYR A 25 6.21 -8.60 -14.02
C TYR A 25 6.77 -9.40 -15.21
N THR A 26 6.14 -9.29 -16.39
CA THR A 26 6.72 -9.74 -17.66
C THR A 26 8.12 -9.13 -17.83
N LYS A 27 9.04 -9.92 -18.42
CA LYS A 27 10.49 -9.64 -18.42
C LYS A 27 10.85 -8.17 -18.70
N ASP A 28 10.25 -7.57 -19.73
CA ASP A 28 10.61 -6.24 -20.20
C ASP A 28 9.87 -5.10 -19.49
N LYS A 29 8.87 -5.42 -18.65
CA LYS A 29 8.02 -4.45 -17.93
C LYS A 29 8.13 -4.53 -16.41
N ARG A 30 9.09 -5.30 -15.86
CA ARG A 30 9.20 -5.53 -14.40
C ARG A 30 9.36 -4.25 -13.60
N ARG A 31 10.26 -3.37 -14.04
CA ARG A 31 10.52 -2.10 -13.35
C ARG A 31 9.32 -1.17 -13.43
N GLU A 32 8.69 -1.07 -14.61
CA GLU A 32 7.46 -0.30 -14.81
C GLU A 32 6.33 -0.84 -13.92
N THR A 33 6.17 -2.16 -13.86
CA THR A 33 5.17 -2.84 -13.02
C THR A 33 5.41 -2.58 -11.54
N ASP A 34 6.65 -2.69 -11.06
CA ASP A 34 7.05 -2.40 -9.68
C ASP A 34 6.69 -0.96 -9.30
N LEU A 35 7.07 0.00 -10.15
CA LEU A 35 6.78 1.42 -9.95
C LEU A 35 5.27 1.67 -9.91
N ALA A 36 4.51 1.08 -10.84
CA ALA A 36 3.06 1.23 -10.87
C ALA A 36 2.39 0.74 -9.58
N VAL A 37 2.83 -0.42 -9.05
CA VAL A 37 2.34 -0.95 -7.77
C VAL A 37 2.64 0.01 -6.63
N ARG A 38 3.90 0.47 -6.50
CA ARG A 38 4.29 1.39 -5.42
C ARG A 38 3.53 2.72 -5.51
N HIS A 39 3.40 3.28 -6.70
CA HIS A 39 2.64 4.51 -6.92
C HIS A 39 1.15 4.34 -6.58
N GLU A 40 0.54 3.20 -6.90
CA GLU A 40 -0.85 2.95 -6.51
C GLU A 40 -1.01 2.86 -5.00
N ILE A 41 -0.10 2.21 -4.29
CA ILE A 41 -0.14 2.15 -2.82
C ILE A 41 0.04 3.54 -2.22
N ILE A 42 0.99 4.34 -2.72
CA ILE A 42 1.19 5.75 -2.29
C ILE A 42 -0.07 6.56 -2.53
N ARG A 43 -0.70 6.43 -3.70
CA ARG A 43 -1.94 7.12 -4.07
C ARG A 43 -3.09 6.70 -3.15
N ALA A 44 -3.22 5.41 -2.84
CA ALA A 44 -4.24 4.89 -1.94
C ALA A 44 -4.04 5.39 -0.50
N ALA A 45 -2.82 5.33 0.02
CA ALA A 45 -2.49 5.88 1.33
C ALA A 45 -2.79 7.40 1.40
N GLY A 46 -2.49 8.15 0.33
CA GLY A 46 -2.85 9.56 0.22
C GLY A 46 -4.36 9.82 0.31
N ARG A 47 -5.22 8.93 -0.23
CA ARG A 47 -6.68 9.06 -0.05
C ARG A 47 -7.11 8.88 1.41
N ALA A 48 -6.50 7.93 2.14
CA ALA A 48 -6.77 7.75 3.55
C ALA A 48 -6.38 9.00 4.36
N GLN A 49 -5.26 9.63 4.01
CA GLN A 49 -4.80 10.87 4.63
C GLN A 49 -5.78 12.03 4.43
N VAL A 50 -6.34 12.20 3.22
CA VAL A 50 -7.35 13.25 2.96
C VAL A 50 -8.57 13.12 3.86
N HIS A 51 -9.10 11.91 4.03
CA HIS A 51 -10.23 11.67 4.94
C HIS A 51 -9.89 12.02 6.40
N LEU A 52 -8.67 11.70 6.85
CA LEU A 52 -8.21 12.04 8.21
C LEU A 52 -7.93 13.53 8.38
N GLU A 53 -7.43 14.21 7.36
CA GLU A 53 -7.17 15.66 7.33
C GLU A 53 -8.48 16.45 7.46
N ASN A 54 -9.53 16.04 6.75
CA ASN A 54 -10.86 16.65 6.88
C ASN A 54 -11.38 16.58 8.33
N VAL A 55 -11.26 15.41 8.97
CA VAL A 55 -11.66 15.22 10.37
C VAL A 55 -10.78 16.03 11.32
N HIS A 56 -9.47 16.00 11.10
CA HIS A 56 -8.49 16.76 11.88
C HIS A 56 -8.81 18.25 11.88
N ASP A 57 -8.98 18.85 10.71
CA ASP A 57 -9.15 20.29 10.56
C ASP A 57 -10.47 20.77 11.16
N GLN A 58 -11.55 20.00 10.95
CA GLN A 58 -12.84 20.33 11.53
C GLN A 58 -12.79 20.19 13.06
N SER A 59 -12.25 19.08 13.58
CA SER A 59 -12.09 18.88 15.02
C SER A 59 -11.20 19.94 15.66
N TYR A 60 -10.16 20.40 14.98
CA TYR A 60 -9.29 21.47 15.46
C TYR A 60 -10.05 22.79 15.62
N ARG A 61 -10.87 23.15 14.62
CA ARG A 61 -11.74 24.35 14.67
C ARG A 61 -12.77 24.26 15.79
N ASP A 62 -13.28 23.06 16.05
CA ASP A 62 -14.28 22.81 17.09
C ASP A 62 -13.67 22.66 18.50
N GLY A 63 -12.34 22.77 18.64
CA GLY A 63 -11.64 22.61 19.92
C GLY A 63 -11.55 21.16 20.43
N ASN A 64 -11.87 20.18 19.58
CA ASN A 64 -11.81 18.75 19.89
C ASN A 64 -10.38 18.20 19.78
N VAL A 65 -9.56 18.52 20.78
CA VAL A 65 -8.11 18.20 20.80
C VAL A 65 -7.82 16.69 20.71
N ASP A 66 -8.64 15.83 21.31
CA ASP A 66 -8.36 14.38 21.29
C ASP A 66 -8.60 13.73 19.93
N ILE A 67 -9.62 14.18 19.19
CA ILE A 67 -9.86 13.73 17.81
C ILE A 67 -8.73 14.24 16.93
N THR A 68 -8.43 15.55 17.03
CA THR A 68 -7.32 16.20 16.33
C THR A 68 -6.01 15.43 16.52
N ARG A 69 -5.65 15.11 17.76
CA ARG A 69 -4.43 14.35 18.09
C ARG A 69 -4.43 12.96 17.46
N SER A 70 -5.56 12.25 17.51
CA SER A 70 -5.66 10.88 16.99
C SER A 70 -5.56 10.85 15.46
N CYS A 71 -6.20 11.79 14.76
CA CYS A 71 -6.07 11.93 13.31
C CYS A 71 -4.64 12.29 12.91
N LYS A 72 -4.00 13.24 13.62
CA LYS A 72 -2.61 13.62 13.36
C LYS A 72 -1.64 12.44 13.46
N GLN A 73 -1.77 11.61 14.49
CA GLN A 73 -0.93 10.41 14.65
C GLN A 73 -1.11 9.42 13.50
N ALA A 74 -2.34 9.23 13.03
CA ALA A 74 -2.62 8.39 11.87
C ALA A 74 -2.03 8.97 10.57
N MET A 75 -2.13 10.29 10.37
CA MET A 75 -1.54 11.00 9.22
C MET A 75 -0.02 10.89 9.19
N GLU A 76 0.65 11.08 10.33
CA GLU A 76 2.11 10.95 10.45
C GLU A 76 2.60 9.54 10.07
N GLU A 77 1.86 8.50 10.46
CA GLU A 77 2.16 7.12 10.07
C GLU A 77 1.96 6.89 8.56
N ILE A 78 0.92 7.48 7.97
CA ILE A 78 0.70 7.44 6.51
C ILE A 78 1.85 8.13 5.78
N ASP A 79 2.29 9.30 6.22
CA ASP A 79 3.40 10.03 5.60
C ASP A 79 4.71 9.24 5.68
N GLN A 80 4.99 8.60 6.82
CA GLN A 80 6.14 7.70 6.96
C GLN A 80 6.06 6.54 5.97
N PHE A 81 4.90 5.88 5.87
CA PHE A 81 4.71 4.77 4.95
C PHE A 81 4.88 5.18 3.48
N ARG A 82 4.30 6.33 3.08
CA ARG A 82 4.45 6.87 1.72
C ARG A 82 5.91 7.18 1.38
N ASN A 83 6.66 7.75 2.32
CA ASN A 83 8.07 8.05 2.14
C ASN A 83 8.93 6.77 2.01
N GLU A 84 8.59 5.70 2.74
CA GLU A 84 9.27 4.41 2.59
C GLU A 84 8.97 3.75 1.25
N LEU A 85 7.71 3.78 0.81
CA LEU A 85 7.30 3.26 -0.50
C LEU A 85 8.03 3.95 -1.64
N ASP A 86 8.18 5.27 -1.58
CA ASP A 86 8.86 6.06 -2.61
C ASP A 86 10.34 5.63 -2.74
N LYS A 87 11.00 5.41 -1.60
CA LYS A 87 12.42 5.03 -1.49
C LYS A 87 12.68 3.52 -1.57
N ALA A 88 11.64 2.70 -1.63
CA ALA A 88 11.78 1.24 -1.59
C ALA A 88 12.59 0.70 -2.78
N GLU A 89 13.40 -0.33 -2.51
CA GLU A 89 14.19 -1.01 -3.53
C GLU A 89 13.29 -1.58 -4.64
N THR A 90 13.70 -1.35 -5.89
CA THR A 90 13.14 -2.09 -7.02
C THR A 90 13.89 -3.41 -7.18
N GLY A 91 13.21 -4.49 -7.56
CA GLY A 91 13.84 -5.80 -7.75
C GLY A 91 14.89 -5.90 -8.87
N HIS A 92 15.31 -4.79 -9.50
CA HIS A 92 16.23 -4.76 -10.64
C HIS A 92 17.30 -3.68 -10.50
N ASP A 93 18.43 -4.05 -9.85
CA ASP A 93 19.68 -3.28 -9.83
C ASP A 93 20.76 -3.94 -10.70
N HIS A 94 20.37 -4.42 -11.87
CA HIS A 94 21.30 -5.09 -12.77
C HIS A 94 21.75 -4.10 -13.86
N PRO A 95 23.06 -3.79 -13.96
CA PRO A 95 23.60 -3.01 -15.07
C PRO A 95 23.15 -3.62 -16.39
N PHE A 96 22.96 -2.79 -17.42
CA PHE A 96 22.48 -3.13 -18.76
C PHE A 96 23.12 -4.39 -19.43
N PHE A 97 24.22 -4.91 -18.88
CA PHE A 97 25.00 -6.05 -19.39
C PHE A 97 25.10 -7.27 -18.45
N SER A 98 24.43 -7.31 -17.29
CA SER A 98 24.48 -8.54 -16.47
C SER A 98 23.53 -9.60 -17.00
N THR A 99 24.06 -10.81 -17.19
CA THR A 99 23.31 -12.01 -17.61
C THR A 99 21.97 -12.11 -16.88
N HIS A 100 20.88 -11.94 -17.62
CA HIS A 100 19.52 -11.97 -17.07
C HIS A 100 19.23 -13.32 -16.40
N LYS A 101 19.48 -13.45 -15.10
CA LYS A 101 19.04 -14.61 -14.34
C LYS A 101 17.51 -14.67 -14.38
N SER A 102 17.00 -15.82 -14.79
CA SER A 102 15.56 -16.04 -14.94
C SER A 102 14.92 -16.23 -13.57
N ILE A 103 14.11 -15.28 -13.15
CA ILE A 103 13.22 -15.40 -11.98
C ILE A 103 12.33 -16.64 -12.12
N SER A 104 12.22 -17.44 -11.06
CA SER A 104 11.36 -18.63 -11.04
C SER A 104 9.87 -18.25 -11.08
N LYS A 105 9.03 -19.11 -11.66
CA LYS A 105 7.57 -18.95 -11.65
C LYS A 105 7.00 -18.86 -10.21
N SER A 106 7.59 -19.61 -9.28
CA SER A 106 7.18 -19.64 -7.88
C SER A 106 7.43 -18.31 -7.19
N ASP A 107 8.60 -17.72 -7.39
CA ASP A 107 8.94 -16.43 -6.75
C ASP A 107 8.16 -15.28 -7.38
N LEU A 108 7.92 -15.33 -8.69
CA LEU A 108 7.04 -14.37 -9.37
C LEU A 108 5.62 -14.42 -8.81
N LYS A 109 5.07 -15.62 -8.59
CA LYS A 109 3.76 -15.79 -7.96
C LYS A 109 3.73 -15.19 -6.56
N LYS A 110 4.75 -15.45 -5.74
CA LYS A 110 4.84 -14.90 -4.37
C LYS A 110 4.85 -13.38 -4.38
N LEU A 111 5.61 -12.76 -5.30
CA LEU A 111 5.67 -11.31 -5.43
C LEU A 111 4.31 -10.73 -5.85
N ILE A 112 3.70 -11.28 -6.89
CA ILE A 112 2.38 -10.83 -7.38
C ILE A 112 1.32 -10.93 -6.28
N LYS A 113 1.29 -12.05 -5.55
CA LYS A 113 0.35 -12.25 -4.45
C LYS A 113 0.61 -11.24 -3.32
N HIS A 114 1.87 -11.08 -2.93
CA HIS A 114 2.25 -10.15 -1.87
C HIS A 114 1.83 -8.71 -2.20
N ASP A 115 2.11 -8.25 -3.41
CA ASP A 115 1.72 -6.91 -3.87
C ASP A 115 0.19 -6.74 -3.92
N HIS A 116 -0.54 -7.76 -4.37
CA HIS A 116 -2.01 -7.79 -4.32
C HIS A 116 -2.53 -7.61 -2.89
N ASP A 117 -1.98 -8.39 -1.95
CA ASP A 117 -2.42 -8.38 -0.55
C ASP A 117 -2.10 -7.03 0.11
N VAL A 118 -0.97 -6.39 -0.22
CA VAL A 118 -0.65 -5.02 0.22
C VAL A 118 -1.67 -4.00 -0.31
N ILE A 119 -2.03 -4.09 -1.60
CA ILE A 119 -3.05 -3.22 -2.22
C ILE A 119 -4.41 -3.38 -1.51
N GLU A 120 -4.77 -4.60 -1.13
CA GLU A 120 -6.00 -4.86 -0.37
C GLU A 120 -5.94 -4.24 1.03
N MET A 121 -4.81 -4.36 1.72
CA MET A 121 -4.61 -3.77 3.06
C MET A 121 -4.69 -2.25 3.04
N VAL A 122 -4.03 -1.58 2.08
CA VAL A 122 -4.12 -0.11 1.99
C VAL A 122 -5.54 0.33 1.60
N THR A 123 -6.25 -0.44 0.76
CA THR A 123 -7.67 -0.16 0.46
C THR A 123 -8.53 -0.25 1.71
N LYS A 124 -8.28 -1.24 2.59
CA LYS A 124 -8.96 -1.33 3.90
C LYS A 124 -8.69 -0.10 4.77
N SER A 125 -7.46 0.42 4.80
CA SER A 125 -7.16 1.67 5.55
C SER A 125 -7.93 2.88 5.02
N VAL A 126 -8.13 2.98 3.70
CA VAL A 126 -8.96 4.04 3.08
C VAL A 126 -10.40 3.93 3.55
N ASN A 127 -10.97 2.72 3.55
CA ASN A 127 -12.35 2.52 4.00
C ASN A 127 -12.54 2.85 5.49
N ILE A 128 -11.55 2.53 6.33
CA ILE A 128 -11.57 2.90 7.76
C ILE A 128 -11.47 4.43 7.92
N ALA A 129 -10.59 5.09 7.17
CA ALA A 129 -10.46 6.55 7.20
C ALA A 129 -11.76 7.24 6.72
N ASN A 130 -12.40 6.73 5.68
CA ASN A 130 -13.72 7.18 5.23
C ASN A 130 -14.79 6.98 6.32
N SER A 131 -14.77 5.84 7.02
CA SER A 131 -15.67 5.59 8.16
C SER A 131 -15.44 6.57 9.31
N CYS A 132 -14.18 6.97 9.55
CA CYS A 132 -13.82 8.00 10.52
C CYS A 132 -14.48 9.35 10.17
N GLU A 133 -14.36 9.76 8.90
CA GLU A 133 -14.98 11.00 8.41
C GLU A 133 -16.50 10.94 8.49
N HIS A 134 -17.10 9.82 8.06
CA HIS A 134 -18.54 9.64 8.16
C HIS A 134 -19.04 9.70 9.61
N ALA A 135 -18.38 9.02 10.54
CA ALA A 135 -18.73 9.05 11.95
C ALA A 135 -18.64 10.46 12.54
N HIS A 136 -17.59 11.21 12.19
CA HIS A 136 -17.42 12.59 12.60
C HIS A 136 -18.54 13.50 12.04
N SER A 137 -18.81 13.43 10.74
CA SER A 137 -19.87 14.22 10.10
C SER A 137 -21.28 13.87 10.58
N ALA A 138 -21.52 12.63 10.99
CA ALA A 138 -22.78 12.18 11.57
C ALA A 138 -22.98 12.63 13.03
N GLY A 139 -22.01 13.32 13.63
CA GLY A 139 -22.07 13.71 15.05
C GLY A 139 -22.01 12.52 16.01
N SER A 140 -21.33 11.43 15.60
CA SER A 140 -21.15 10.26 16.46
C SER A 140 -20.33 10.62 17.70
N GLU A 141 -20.42 9.75 18.72
CA GLU A 141 -19.64 9.91 19.93
C GLU A 141 -18.14 10.02 19.64
N LYS A 142 -17.48 10.94 20.33
CA LYS A 142 -16.05 11.23 20.17
C LYS A 142 -15.18 9.98 20.27
N VAL A 143 -15.55 9.04 21.16
CA VAL A 143 -14.84 7.77 21.34
C VAL A 143 -14.84 6.91 20.08
N ASP A 144 -15.92 6.93 19.30
CA ASP A 144 -16.06 6.14 18.08
C ASP A 144 -15.23 6.75 16.93
N VAL A 145 -15.23 8.07 16.81
CA VAL A 145 -14.37 8.76 15.83
C VAL A 145 -12.89 8.48 16.12
N ILE A 146 -12.47 8.60 17.38
CA ILE A 146 -11.10 8.27 17.81
C ILE A 146 -10.75 6.82 17.52
N LYS A 147 -11.69 5.90 17.75
CA LYS A 147 -11.50 4.46 17.46
C LYS A 147 -11.21 4.24 15.98
N PHE A 148 -11.95 4.87 15.06
CA PHE A 148 -11.68 4.73 13.63
C PHE A 148 -10.32 5.32 13.23
N ALA A 149 -9.95 6.49 13.74
CA ALA A 149 -8.63 7.08 13.48
C ALA A 149 -7.49 6.12 13.91
N ARG A 150 -7.60 5.53 15.11
CA ARG A 150 -6.63 4.56 15.63
C ARG A 150 -6.60 3.25 14.84
N GLN A 151 -7.75 2.76 14.40
CA GLN A 151 -7.83 1.58 13.53
C GLN A 151 -7.18 1.84 12.18
N CYS A 152 -7.35 3.05 11.62
CA CYS A 152 -6.67 3.44 10.38
C CYS A 152 -5.15 3.42 10.57
N GLN A 153 -4.66 4.07 11.65
CA GLN A 153 -3.23 4.06 12.01
C GLN A 153 -2.69 2.63 12.13
N GLN A 154 -3.37 1.77 12.89
CA GLN A 154 -2.95 0.37 13.07
C GLN A 154 -2.92 -0.41 11.74
N MET A 155 -3.90 -0.20 10.87
CA MET A 155 -3.93 -0.82 9.55
C MET A 155 -2.77 -0.35 8.68
N ILE A 156 -2.43 0.94 8.70
CA ILE A 156 -1.27 1.49 7.96
C ILE A 156 0.03 0.91 8.52
N THR A 157 0.23 0.88 9.84
CA THR A 157 1.42 0.25 10.45
C THR A 157 1.55 -1.21 10.04
N SER A 158 0.43 -1.96 10.03
CA SER A 158 0.42 -3.35 9.59
C SER A 158 0.75 -3.48 8.10
N CYS A 159 0.20 -2.61 7.26
CA CYS A 159 0.47 -2.55 5.83
C CYS A 159 1.94 -2.25 5.54
N ARG A 160 2.53 -1.27 6.25
CA ARG A 160 3.94 -0.91 6.19
C ARG A 160 4.85 -2.08 6.55
N GLY A 161 4.60 -2.74 7.68
CA GLY A 161 5.35 -3.92 8.10
C GLY A 161 5.25 -5.07 7.08
N PHE A 162 4.05 -5.31 6.56
CA PHE A 162 3.83 -6.35 5.54
C PHE A 162 4.50 -6.00 4.21
N PHE A 163 4.45 -4.74 3.76
CA PHE A 163 5.16 -4.28 2.57
C PHE A 163 6.67 -4.45 2.72
N ASN A 164 7.24 -4.12 3.87
CA ASN A 164 8.70 -4.23 4.10
C ASN A 164 9.21 -5.69 4.02
N ALA A 165 8.35 -6.69 4.26
CA ALA A 165 8.68 -8.10 4.05
C ALA A 165 8.96 -8.46 2.58
N ARG A 166 8.55 -7.60 1.63
CA ARG A 166 8.84 -7.71 0.19
C ARG A 166 10.33 -7.79 -0.10
N SER A 167 11.16 -7.08 0.67
CA SER A 167 12.62 -7.08 0.51
C SER A 167 13.22 -8.49 0.57
N SER A 168 12.68 -9.37 1.41
CA SER A 168 13.10 -10.78 1.51
C SER A 168 12.73 -11.58 0.27
N ILE A 169 11.54 -11.33 -0.31
CA ILE A 169 11.11 -11.95 -1.57
C ILE A 169 12.07 -11.53 -2.70
N LEU A 170 12.35 -10.24 -2.82
CA LEU A 170 13.26 -9.69 -3.83
C LEU A 170 14.70 -10.23 -3.66
N LYS A 171 15.21 -10.31 -2.43
CA LYS A 171 16.54 -10.90 -2.16
C LYS A 171 16.61 -12.38 -2.53
N GLY A 172 15.54 -13.14 -2.30
CA GLY A 172 15.44 -14.53 -2.76
C GLY A 172 15.56 -14.66 -4.28
N MET A 173 15.00 -13.70 -5.03
CA MET A 173 15.05 -13.64 -6.49
C MET A 173 16.43 -13.22 -7.03
N LYS A 174 17.25 -12.49 -6.26
CA LYS A 174 18.63 -12.12 -6.63
C LYS A 174 19.62 -13.31 -6.51
N ARG A 175 19.28 -14.36 -5.73
CA ARG A 175 20.17 -15.50 -5.43
C ARG A 175 20.06 -16.67 -6.42
N THR A 176 18.90 -16.89 -7.03
CA THR A 176 18.68 -17.88 -8.10
C THR A 176 19.25 -17.42 -9.42
#